data_AF-A0A060DJT7-F1
#
_entry.id   AF-A0A060DJT7-F1
#
_cell.length_a   1.000
_cell.length_b   1.000
_cell.length_c   1.000
_cell.angle_alpha   90.00
_cell.angle_beta   90.00
_cell.angle_gamma   90.00
#
_symmetry.space_group_name_H-M   'P 1'
#
loop_
_entity.id
_entity.type
_entity.pdbx_description
1 polymer ?
#
loop_
_entity_poly.entity_id
_entity_poly.type
_entity_poly.pdbx_seq_one_letter_code
_entity_poly.pdbx_strand_id
1 'polypeptide(L)'
;MTRIRTKVRTTMRLKDIPYERLPLNADIHGELRDRIDVMAIAFDRLGHTDLAREMDAVRAALYRAWNAVEAKRRAEADSGI
;
A
#
# COMPACT_ATOMS: atom_id res chain seq x y z
N MET A 1 45.31 -4.35 -6.28
CA MET A 1 44.18 -3.59 -6.87
C MET A 1 42.88 -4.29 -6.51
N THR A 2 42.14 -3.78 -5.53
CA THR A 2 40.90 -4.38 -5.02
C THR A 2 39.70 -3.78 -5.74
N ARG A 3 38.94 -4.57 -6.52
CA ARG A 3 37.71 -4.11 -7.18
C ARG A 3 36.55 -4.15 -6.19
N ILE A 4 36.12 -2.98 -5.73
CA ILE A 4 34.87 -2.80 -4.98
C ILE A 4 33.71 -3.03 -5.96
N ARG A 5 32.99 -4.14 -5.82
CA ARG A 5 31.71 -4.34 -6.51
C ARG A 5 30.63 -3.57 -5.76
N THR A 6 30.35 -2.35 -6.20
CA THR A 6 29.18 -1.60 -5.75
C THR A 6 27.93 -2.36 -6.19
N LYS A 7 27.22 -2.99 -5.25
CA LYS A 7 25.88 -3.53 -5.53
C LYS A 7 24.97 -2.33 -5.78
N VAL A 8 24.64 -2.08 -7.03
CA VAL A 8 23.51 -1.20 -7.39
C VAL A 8 22.29 -1.83 -6.73
N ARG A 9 21.81 -1.21 -5.66
CA ARG A 9 20.55 -1.60 -5.01
C ARG A 9 19.46 -1.11 -5.95
N THR A 10 19.06 -1.94 -6.91
CA THR A 10 17.98 -1.59 -7.82
C THR A 10 16.72 -1.38 -7.00
N THR A 11 16.34 -0.13 -6.78
CA THR A 11 15.09 0.25 -6.13
C THR A 11 13.98 -0.14 -7.09
N MET A 12 13.49 -1.38 -6.97
CA MET A 12 12.33 -1.85 -7.72
C MET A 12 11.15 -0.95 -7.36
N ARG A 13 10.48 -0.35 -8.35
CA ARG A 13 9.33 0.49 -8.05
C ARG A 13 8.20 -0.41 -7.53
N LEU A 14 7.37 0.10 -6.63
CA LEU A 14 6.24 -0.65 -6.07
C LEU A 14 5.35 -1.30 -7.14
N LYS A 15 5.10 -0.58 -8.24
CA LYS A 15 4.32 -1.07 -9.38
C LYS A 15 4.97 -2.21 -10.18
N ASP A 16 6.28 -2.43 -9.99
CA ASP A 16 7.06 -3.47 -10.68
C ASP A 16 7.22 -4.73 -9.80
N ILE A 17 6.70 -4.71 -8.56
CA ILE A 17 6.71 -5.87 -7.66
C ILE A 17 5.63 -6.86 -8.10
N PRO A 18 5.98 -8.12 -8.42
CA PRO A 18 4.99 -9.16 -8.70
C PRO A 18 4.00 -9.28 -7.55
N TYR A 19 2.71 -9.42 -7.87
CA TYR A 19 1.63 -9.49 -6.87
C TYR A 19 1.89 -10.58 -5.82
N GLU A 20 2.47 -11.71 -6.23
CA GLU A 20 2.79 -12.85 -5.36
C GLU A 20 3.78 -12.49 -4.25
N ARG A 21 4.58 -11.43 -4.46
CA ARG A 21 5.58 -10.94 -3.49
C ARG A 21 5.06 -9.83 -2.58
N LEU A 22 3.90 -9.24 -2.92
CA LEU A 22 3.26 -8.21 -2.11
C LEU A 22 1.73 -8.36 -2.14
N PRO A 23 1.20 -9.52 -1.72
CA PRO A 23 -0.24 -9.76 -1.75
C PRO A 23 -0.93 -8.81 -0.78
N LEU A 24 -2.03 -8.19 -1.19
CA LEU A 24 -2.82 -7.37 -0.28
C LEU A 24 -3.54 -8.30 0.72
N ASN A 25 -2.98 -8.42 1.92
CA ASN A 25 -3.56 -9.12 3.07
C ASN A 25 -3.97 -8.12 4.16
N ALA A 26 -4.58 -8.61 5.25
CA ALA A 26 -5.11 -7.74 6.30
C ALA A 26 -4.01 -6.88 6.95
N ASP A 27 -2.82 -7.46 7.17
CA ASP A 27 -1.67 -6.77 7.77
C ASP A 27 -1.15 -5.65 6.86
N ILE A 28 -0.94 -5.95 5.56
CA ILE A 28 -0.47 -4.98 4.57
C ILE A 28 -1.52 -3.88 4.36
N HIS A 29 -2.81 -4.23 4.33
CA HIS A 29 -3.88 -3.24 4.27
C HIS A 29 -3.86 -2.30 5.50
N GLY A 30 -3.70 -2.86 6.71
CA GLY A 30 -3.57 -2.08 7.93
C GLY A 30 -2.36 -1.15 7.90
N GLU A 31 -1.19 -1.67 7.53
CA GLU A 31 0.03 -0.88 7.41
C GLU A 31 -0.10 0.27 6.40
N LEU A 32 -0.69 0.01 5.23
CA LEU A 32 -0.91 1.05 4.23
C LEU A 32 -1.88 2.13 4.72
N ARG A 33 -2.96 1.75 5.41
CA ARG A 33 -3.90 2.70 6.02
C ARG A 33 -3.18 3.60 7.03
N ASP A 34 -2.43 3.00 7.95
CA ASP A 34 -1.74 3.75 9.00
C ASP A 34 -0.69 4.70 8.41
N ARG A 35 0.01 4.29 7.34
CA ARG A 35 0.94 5.18 6.60
C ARG A 35 0.22 6.36 5.94
N ILE A 36 -0.96 6.14 5.34
CA ILE A 36 -1.78 7.21 4.76
C ILE A 36 -2.20 8.20 5.84
N ASP A 37 -2.64 7.72 7.00
CA ASP A 37 -3.04 8.59 8.12
C ASP A 37 -1.86 9.42 8.64
N VAL A 38 -0.66 8.81 8.78
CA VAL A 38 0.57 9.54 9.16
C VAL A 38 0.93 10.60 8.12
N MET A 39 0.80 10.31 6.83
CA MET A 39 1.04 11.28 5.76
C MET A 39 0.03 12.44 5.79
N ALA A 40 -1.25 12.17 6.05
CA ALA A 40 -2.26 13.21 6.19
C ALA A 40 -1.90 14.19 7.31
N ILE A 41 -1.52 13.66 8.47
CA ILE A 41 -1.05 14.47 9.62
C ILE A 41 0.20 15.28 9.24
N ALA A 42 1.14 14.70 8.50
CA ALA A 42 2.35 15.39 8.07
C ALA A 42 2.03 16.56 7.13
N PHE A 43 1.14 16.38 6.15
CA PHE A 43 0.72 17.45 5.26
C PHE A 43 -0.01 18.57 6.00
N ASP A 44 -0.91 18.22 6.91
CA ASP A 44 -1.64 19.20 7.74
C ASP A 44 -0.68 20.06 8.57
N ARG A 45 0.31 19.44 9.22
CA ARG A 45 1.36 20.13 9.99
C ARG A 45 2.24 21.05 9.14
N LEU A 46 2.39 20.76 7.85
CA LEU A 46 3.11 21.61 6.90
C LEU A 46 2.23 22.73 6.31
N GLY A 47 0.95 22.82 6.69
CA GLY A 47 -0.01 23.79 6.17
C GLY A 47 -0.68 23.37 4.86
N HIS A 48 -0.42 22.16 4.36
CA HIS A 48 -1.00 21.60 3.15
C HIS A 48 -2.30 20.84 3.47
N THR A 49 -3.31 21.57 3.94
CA THR A 49 -4.61 21.00 4.33
C THR A 49 -5.38 20.38 3.16
N ASP A 50 -5.12 20.83 1.93
CA ASP A 50 -5.60 20.24 0.69
C ASP A 50 -5.04 18.84 0.46
N LEU A 51 -3.71 18.66 0.58
CA LEU A 51 -3.06 17.36 0.45
C LEU A 51 -3.46 16.41 1.59
N ALA A 52 -3.63 16.93 2.81
CA ALA A 52 -4.17 16.15 3.92
C ALA A 52 -5.56 15.59 3.60
N ARG A 53 -6.44 16.40 2.98
CA ARG A 53 -7.76 15.95 2.53
C ARG A 53 -7.70 14.97 1.37
N GLU A 54 -6.74 15.11 0.45
CA GLU A 54 -6.52 14.11 -0.61
C GLU A 54 -6.17 12.73 -0.03
N MET A 55 -5.46 12.68 1.10
CA MET A 55 -5.17 11.42 1.78
C MET A 55 -6.43 10.70 2.28
N ASP A 56 -7.49 11.42 2.66
CA ASP A 56 -8.78 10.79 2.97
C ASP A 56 -9.38 10.07 1.75
N ALA A 57 -9.25 10.67 0.57
CA ALA A 57 -9.70 10.05 -0.68
C ALA A 57 -8.87 8.80 -1.02
N VAL A 58 -7.54 8.86 -0.79
CA VAL A 58 -6.66 7.69 -0.95
C VAL A 58 -7.04 6.58 0.03
N ARG A 59 -7.32 6.91 1.30
CA ARG A 59 -7.79 5.96 2.31
C ARG A 59 -9.11 5.30 1.90
N ALA A 60 -10.07 6.08 1.41
CA ALA A 60 -11.34 5.54 0.90
C ALA A 60 -11.14 4.62 -0.30
N ALA A 61 -10.22 4.95 -1.22
CA ALA A 61 -9.88 4.08 -2.34
C ALA A 61 -9.25 2.75 -1.88
N LEU A 62 -8.33 2.80 -0.91
CA LEU A 62 -7.73 1.60 -0.32
C LEU A 62 -8.79 0.71 0.34
N TYR A 63 -9.70 1.29 1.10
CA TYR A 63 -10.79 0.54 1.75
C TYR A 63 -11.71 -0.15 0.73
N ARG A 64 -12.07 0.55 -0.36
CA ARG A 64 -12.86 -0.07 -1.45
C ARG A 64 -12.12 -1.21 -2.12
N ALA A 65 -10.82 -1.06 -2.38
CA ALA A 65 -10.00 -2.11 -2.97
C ALA A 65 -9.93 -3.34 -2.05
N TRP A 66 -9.72 -3.13 -0.75
CA TRP A 66 -9.71 -4.20 0.25
C TRP A 66 -11.04 -4.96 0.32
N ASN A 67 -12.17 -4.24 0.35
CA ASN A 67 -13.48 -4.87 0.36
C ASN A 67 -13.73 -5.75 -0.87
N ALA A 68 -13.22 -5.36 -2.05
CA ALA A 68 -13.32 -6.16 -3.26
C ALA A 68 -12.49 -7.46 -3.15
N VAL A 69 -11.28 -7.39 -2.58
CA VAL A 69 -10.45 -8.57 -2.31
C VAL A 69 -11.14 -9.52 -1.33
N GLU A 70 -11.67 -9.00 -0.22
CA GLU A 70 -12.37 -9.80 0.79
C GLU A 70 -13.69 -10.39 0.27
N ALA A 71 -14.41 -9.67 -0.60
CA ALA A 71 -15.60 -10.22 -1.25
C ALA A 71 -15.24 -11.42 -2.13
N LYS A 72 -14.15 -11.33 -2.90
CA LYS A 72 -13.67 -12.44 -3.73
C LYS A 72 -13.22 -13.64 -2.88
N ARG A 73 -12.44 -13.41 -1.82
CA ARG A 73 -12.00 -14.47 -0.90
C ARG A 73 -13.17 -15.22 -0.25
N ARG A 74 -14.21 -14.48 0.17
CA ARG A 74 -15.43 -15.10 0.72
C ARG A 74 -16.15 -15.93 -0.33
N ALA A 75 -16.33 -15.40 -1.54
CA ALA A 75 -16.95 -16.16 -2.63
C ALA A 75 -16.19 -17.45 -2.98
N GLU A 76 -14.85 -17.41 -2.95
CA GLU A 76 -14.00 -18.59 -3.16
C GLU A 76 -14.16 -19.60 -2.01
N ALA A 77 -14.11 -19.14 -0.76
CA ALA A 77 -14.29 -19.98 0.43
C ALA A 77 -15.68 -20.66 0.47
N ASP A 78 -16.74 -19.93 0.11
CA ASP A 78 -18.11 -20.45 0.06
C ASP A 78 -18.31 -21.44 -1.11
N SER A 79 -17.48 -21.36 -2.15
CA SER A 79 -17.56 -22.24 -3.34
C SER A 79 -16.81 -23.57 -3.18
N GLY A 80 -16.08 -23.77 -2.08
CA GLY A 80 -15.40 -25.04 -1.77
C GLY A 80 -14.31 -25.46 -2.78
N ILE A 81 -13.70 -24.50 -3.48
CA ILE A 81 -12.49 -24.68 -4.31
C ILE A 81 -11.27 -24.30 -3.48
#